data_AF-A0A938JH73-F1
#
_entry.id   AF-A0A938JH73-F1
#
_cell.length_a   1.000
_cell.length_b   1.000
_cell.length_c   1.000
_cell.angle_alpha   90.00
_cell.angle_beta   90.00
_cell.angle_gamma   90.00
#
_symmetry.space_group_name_H-M   'P 1'
#
loop_
_entity.id
_entity.type
_entity.pdbx_description
1 polymer ?
#
loop_
_entity_poly.entity_id
_entity_poly.type
_entity_poly.pdbx_seq_one_letter_code
_entity_poly.pdbx_strand_id
1 'polypeptide(L)'
;DGPEEFHLVIIDGGRGALRGTEFEEALSCIRCGACLYSCPMWRSVGGQAYGSPYSGPIGAVITPLLEGPSSPASRDLPFMSSLCGACGEACPVGIPLQDLLVRARARSSSPATRKSGMAFRAWSRLWRRPSTYRAWMAGWRLMLRARGKDGWATDLPGPGAGWTQVRDMPTRWPPRR
;
A
#
# COMPACT_ATOMS: atom_id res chain seq x y z
N ASP A 1 47.90 20.76 11.40
CA ASP A 1 47.54 19.58 12.20
C ASP A 1 46.51 18.72 11.49
N GLY A 2 46.98 17.92 10.53
CA GLY A 2 46.19 16.88 9.88
C GLY A 2 46.85 15.52 10.11
N PRO A 3 46.10 14.41 9.98
CA PRO A 3 46.67 13.09 10.20
C PRO A 3 47.80 12.80 9.20
N GLU A 4 48.83 12.08 9.65
CA GLU A 4 49.95 11.66 8.80
C GLU A 4 49.49 10.72 7.67
N GLU A 5 48.42 9.95 7.89
CA GLU A 5 47.77 9.12 6.88
C GLU A 5 46.23 9.15 7.01
N PHE A 6 45.54 9.14 5.87
CA PHE A 6 44.08 9.04 5.77
C PHE A 6 43.67 7.87 4.88
N HIS A 7 42.90 6.94 5.45
CA HIS A 7 42.39 5.76 4.75
C HIS A 7 40.87 5.85 4.63
N LEU A 8 40.36 5.92 3.40
CA LEU A 8 38.91 5.93 3.12
C LEU A 8 38.47 4.55 2.63
N VAL A 9 37.62 3.89 3.41
CA VAL A 9 36.98 2.61 3.01
C VAL A 9 35.53 2.88 2.63
N ILE A 10 35.19 2.68 1.36
CA ILE A 10 33.82 2.82 0.85
C ILE A 10 33.19 1.44 0.74
N ILE A 11 32.08 1.22 1.45
CA ILE A 11 31.33 -0.05 1.43
C ILE A 11 29.99 0.20 0.74
N ASP A 12 29.76 -0.50 -0.37
CA ASP A 12 28.51 -0.39 -1.13
C ASP A 12 27.31 -0.96 -0.36
N GLY A 13 27.47 -2.15 0.24
CA GLY A 13 26.43 -2.81 1.02
C GLY A 13 25.22 -3.25 0.19
N GLY A 14 25.41 -3.50 -1.11
CA GLY A 14 24.37 -3.97 -2.04
C GLY A 14 23.58 -2.85 -2.72
N ARG A 15 23.86 -1.58 -2.40
CA ARG A 15 23.17 -0.41 -2.98
C ARG A 15 23.45 -0.26 -4.48
N GLY A 16 24.63 -0.67 -4.94
CA GLY A 16 25.02 -0.62 -6.35
C GLY A 16 24.07 -1.39 -7.27
N ALA A 17 23.41 -2.43 -6.75
CA ALA A 17 22.42 -3.22 -7.49
C ALA A 17 21.15 -2.43 -7.88
N LEU A 18 20.93 -1.24 -7.28
CA LEU A 18 19.76 -0.40 -7.58
C LEU A 18 19.99 0.57 -8.73
N ARG A 19 21.24 0.76 -9.19
CA ARG A 19 21.56 1.60 -10.34
C ARG A 19 20.90 1.04 -11.60
N GLY A 20 20.31 1.90 -12.43
CA GLY A 20 19.58 1.52 -13.64
C GLY A 20 18.24 0.82 -13.40
N THR A 21 17.80 0.68 -12.14
CA THR A 21 16.52 0.06 -11.80
C THR A 21 15.42 1.12 -11.61
N GLU A 22 14.16 0.68 -11.57
CA GLU A 22 13.03 1.54 -11.20
C GLU A 22 13.10 2.09 -9.75
N PHE A 23 14.13 1.74 -8.98
CA PHE A 23 14.39 2.23 -7.62
C PHE A 23 15.66 3.07 -7.50
N GLU A 24 16.33 3.40 -8.61
CA GLU A 24 17.58 4.17 -8.61
C GLU A 24 17.45 5.50 -7.86
N GLU A 25 16.30 6.17 -7.99
CA GLU A 25 16.02 7.45 -7.33
C GLU A 25 16.16 7.37 -5.80
N ALA A 26 15.96 6.18 -5.19
CA ALA A 26 16.18 6.00 -3.75
C ALA A 26 17.64 6.19 -3.33
N LEU A 27 18.61 5.99 -4.24
CA LEU A 27 20.04 6.17 -3.98
C LEU A 27 20.42 7.64 -3.75
N SER A 28 19.60 8.60 -4.19
CA SER A 28 19.82 10.03 -3.94
C SER A 28 19.53 10.45 -2.49
N CYS A 29 19.08 9.53 -1.63
CA CYS A 29 18.72 9.86 -0.26
C CYS A 29 19.93 10.36 0.54
N ILE A 30 19.87 11.62 0.98
CA ILE A 30 20.87 12.26 1.86
C ILE A 30 20.59 12.05 3.35
N ARG A 31 19.63 11.19 3.71
CA ARG A 31 19.19 10.91 5.10
C ARG A 31 18.82 12.15 5.92
N CYS A 32 18.19 13.16 5.30
CA CYS A 32 17.78 14.40 5.99
C CYS A 32 16.62 14.22 7.00
N GLY A 33 15.86 13.13 6.93
CA GLY A 33 14.74 12.85 7.83
C GLY A 33 13.41 13.54 7.50
N ALA A 34 13.36 14.45 6.50
CA ALA A 34 12.12 15.17 6.14
C ALA A 34 10.94 14.24 5.80
N CYS A 35 11.20 13.13 5.11
CA CYS A 35 10.18 12.12 4.81
C CYS A 35 9.63 11.39 6.05
N LEU A 36 10.42 11.29 7.14
CA LEU A 36 10.02 10.63 8.38
C LEU A 36 8.97 11.48 9.10
N TYR A 37 9.28 12.76 9.29
CA TYR A 37 8.42 13.68 10.06
C TYR A 37 7.19 14.15 9.28
N SER A 38 7.19 14.07 7.95
CA SER A 38 5.98 14.28 7.15
C SER A 38 5.07 13.05 7.12
N CYS A 39 5.59 11.85 7.40
CA CYS A 39 4.81 10.62 7.31
C CYS A 39 3.88 10.44 8.51
N PRO A 40 2.55 10.33 8.31
CA PRO A 40 1.63 10.09 9.42
C PRO A 40 1.84 8.72 10.06
N MET A 41 2.16 7.69 9.27
CA MET A 41 2.41 6.33 9.78
C MET A 41 3.62 6.31 10.72
N TRP A 42 4.75 6.85 10.27
CA TRP A 42 5.98 6.86 11.07
C TRP A 42 5.79 7.64 12.37
N ARG A 43 5.05 8.76 12.34
CA ARG A 43 4.72 9.52 13.56
C ARG A 43 3.86 8.74 14.56
N SER A 44 3.03 7.83 14.09
CA SER A 44 2.16 7.01 14.94
C SER A 44 2.88 5.78 15.51
N VAL A 45 3.69 5.07 14.71
CA VAL A 45 4.31 3.79 15.12
C VAL A 45 5.78 3.91 15.54
N GLY A 46 6.45 5.00 15.18
CA GLY A 46 7.87 5.22 15.42
C GLY A 46 8.80 4.40 14.52
N GLY A 47 10.10 4.69 14.63
CA GLY A 47 11.12 4.06 13.78
C GLY A 47 11.38 2.58 14.07
N GLN A 48 11.18 2.13 15.32
CA GLN A 48 11.43 0.73 15.73
C GLN A 48 10.53 -0.27 15.00
N ALA A 49 9.30 0.14 14.67
CA ALA A 49 8.35 -0.71 13.94
C ALA A 49 8.83 -1.11 12.53
N TYR A 50 9.83 -0.40 11.98
CA TYR A 50 10.39 -0.69 10.66
C TYR A 50 11.49 -1.76 10.68
N GLY A 51 12.00 -2.14 11.86
CA GLY A 51 12.95 -3.25 12.02
C GLY A 51 14.31 -3.05 11.31
N SER A 52 14.64 -1.82 10.91
CA SER A 52 15.81 -1.52 10.10
C SER A 52 16.40 -0.15 10.46
N PRO A 53 17.73 0.08 10.28
CA PRO A 53 18.34 1.41 10.43
C PRO A 53 17.74 2.46 9.48
N TYR A 54 17.14 2.01 8.39
CA TYR A 54 16.31 2.86 7.52
C TYR A 54 14.86 2.72 7.98
N SER A 55 14.27 3.81 8.47
CA SER A 55 12.87 3.84 8.90
C SER A 55 12.03 4.76 8.02
N GLY A 56 10.72 4.77 8.26
CA GLY A 56 9.75 5.60 7.55
C GLY A 56 9.66 5.30 6.06
N PRO A 57 9.15 6.23 5.24
CA PRO A 57 8.90 5.97 3.82
C PRO A 57 10.14 5.54 3.04
N ILE A 58 11.31 6.12 3.33
CA ILE A 58 12.56 5.71 2.69
C ILE A 58 13.00 4.31 3.11
N GLY A 59 12.85 3.96 4.39
CA GLY A 59 13.13 2.61 4.89
C GLY A 59 12.21 1.56 4.28
N ALA A 60 10.92 1.90 4.14
CA ALA A 60 9.96 1.02 3.49
C ALA A 60 10.25 0.74 2.00
N VAL A 61 11.08 1.57 1.36
CA VAL A 61 11.58 1.33 -0.01
C VAL A 61 12.93 0.62 0.01
N ILE A 62 13.93 1.15 0.73
CA ILE A 62 15.31 0.66 0.64
C ILE A 62 15.52 -0.66 1.37
N THR A 63 14.91 -0.86 2.54
CA THR A 63 15.15 -2.06 3.35
C THR A 63 14.80 -3.35 2.62
N PRO A 64 13.62 -3.49 1.98
CA PRO A 64 13.30 -4.64 1.12
C PRO A 64 14.34 -4.91 0.03
N LEU A 65 14.88 -3.84 -0.56
CA LEU A 65 15.79 -3.92 -1.69
C LEU A 65 17.20 -4.37 -1.26
N LEU A 66 17.62 -4.03 -0.04
CA LEU A 66 18.90 -4.45 0.52
C LEU A 66 18.85 -5.85 1.15
N GLU A 67 17.75 -6.18 1.83
CA GLU A 67 17.59 -7.49 2.48
C GLU A 67 17.12 -8.60 1.52
N GLY A 68 16.60 -8.19 0.36
CA GLY A 68 16.15 -9.09 -0.70
C GLY A 68 14.66 -9.46 -0.62
N PRO A 69 14.12 -10.02 -1.71
CA PRO A 69 12.67 -10.22 -1.89
C PRO A 69 12.04 -11.22 -0.91
N SER A 70 12.84 -12.14 -0.35
CA SER A 70 12.38 -13.14 0.61
C SER A 70 12.35 -12.63 2.07
N SER A 71 12.82 -11.42 2.33
CA SER A 71 12.86 -10.88 3.69
C SER A 71 11.45 -10.54 4.22
N PRO A 72 11.22 -10.59 5.54
CA PRO A 72 9.97 -10.11 6.13
C PRO A 72 9.69 -8.64 5.77
N ALA A 73 10.75 -7.83 5.68
CA ALA A 73 10.66 -6.43 5.29
C ALA A 73 10.03 -6.25 3.90
N SER A 74 10.36 -7.12 2.94
CA SER A 74 9.80 -7.10 1.59
C SER A 74 8.31 -7.36 1.53
N ARG A 75 7.75 -8.06 2.51
CA ARG A 75 6.29 -8.30 2.56
C ARG A 75 5.54 -7.15 3.20
N ASP A 76 6.06 -6.62 4.32
CA ASP A 76 5.23 -5.81 5.22
C ASP A 76 5.53 -4.31 5.09
N LEU A 77 6.80 -3.90 4.94
CA LEU A 77 7.19 -2.49 4.96
C LEU A 77 6.59 -1.66 3.82
N PRO A 78 6.47 -2.12 2.56
CA PRO A 78 5.83 -1.34 1.50
C PRO A 78 4.38 -0.96 1.83
N PHE A 79 3.70 -1.74 2.66
CA PHE A 79 2.32 -1.50 3.09
C PHE A 79 2.21 -0.60 4.33
N MET A 80 3.33 -0.27 5.01
CA MET A 80 3.38 0.70 6.11
C MET A 80 3.33 2.16 5.61
N SER A 81 2.38 2.46 4.74
CA SER A 81 2.15 3.78 4.17
C SER A 81 0.69 3.93 3.72
N SER A 82 0.12 5.12 3.95
CA SER A 82 -1.18 5.51 3.42
C SER A 82 -1.14 5.97 1.96
N LEU A 83 0.05 6.03 1.34
CA LEU A 83 0.28 6.60 0.00
C LEU A 83 -0.24 8.04 -0.16
N CYS A 84 -0.20 8.85 0.90
CA CYS A 84 -0.68 10.24 0.87
C CYS A 84 0.23 11.23 0.10
N GLY A 85 1.43 10.83 -0.33
CA GLY A 85 2.33 11.67 -1.13
C GLY A 85 3.20 12.69 -0.36
N ALA A 86 2.86 13.03 0.89
CA ALA A 86 3.55 14.06 1.67
C ALA A 86 5.09 13.88 1.79
N CYS A 87 5.56 12.63 1.81
CA CYS A 87 6.99 12.33 1.87
C CYS A 87 7.77 12.71 0.60
N GLY A 88 7.14 12.65 -0.56
CA GLY A 88 7.74 13.06 -1.83
C GLY A 88 7.82 14.57 -1.93
N GLU A 89 6.74 15.26 -1.55
CA GLU A 89 6.69 16.74 -1.51
C GLU A 89 7.72 17.34 -0.52
N ALA A 90 7.90 16.70 0.64
CA ALA A 90 8.87 17.14 1.64
C ALA A 90 10.32 16.80 1.29
N CYS A 91 10.59 16.04 0.22
CA CYS A 91 11.92 15.57 -0.10
C CYS A 91 12.78 16.68 -0.74
N PRO A 92 13.89 17.13 -0.11
CA PRO A 92 14.71 18.22 -0.66
C PRO A 92 15.47 17.83 -1.93
N VAL A 93 15.59 16.52 -2.20
CA VAL A 93 16.27 15.96 -3.38
C VAL A 93 15.27 15.34 -4.36
N GLY A 94 13.96 15.54 -4.16
CA GLY A 94 12.92 15.19 -5.13
C GLY A 94 12.66 13.69 -5.34
N ILE A 95 12.94 12.84 -4.36
CA ILE A 95 12.70 11.38 -4.48
C ILE A 95 11.19 11.11 -4.46
N PRO A 96 10.61 10.45 -5.50
CA PRO A 96 9.19 10.17 -5.57
C PRO A 96 8.80 8.94 -4.71
N LEU A 97 8.93 9.07 -3.39
CA LEU A 97 8.78 7.97 -2.44
C LEU A 97 7.43 7.25 -2.54
N GLN A 98 6.34 7.97 -2.82
CA GLN A 98 5.02 7.36 -3.03
C GLN A 98 5.01 6.39 -4.22
N ASP A 99 5.66 6.75 -5.33
CA ASP A 99 5.67 5.92 -6.55
C ASP A 99 6.57 4.71 -6.36
N LEU A 100 7.72 4.90 -5.69
CA LEU A 100 8.61 3.81 -5.29
C LEU A 100 7.90 2.80 -4.38
N LEU A 101 7.08 3.26 -3.43
CA LEU A 101 6.28 2.37 -2.59
C LEU A 101 5.23 1.59 -3.39
N VAL A 102 4.59 2.20 -4.38
CA VAL A 102 3.65 1.48 -5.27
C VAL A 102 4.37 0.39 -6.07
N ARG A 103 5.55 0.69 -6.62
CA ARG A 103 6.40 -0.29 -7.31
C ARG A 103 6.81 -1.43 -6.37
N ALA A 104 7.22 -1.11 -5.13
CA ALA A 104 7.57 -2.11 -4.13
C ALA A 104 6.40 -3.02 -3.77
N ARG A 105 5.18 -2.47 -3.62
CA ARG A 105 3.95 -3.27 -3.41
C ARG A 105 3.64 -4.18 -4.58
N ALA A 106 3.84 -3.71 -5.81
CA ALA A 106 3.63 -4.53 -7.00
C ALA A 106 4.60 -5.73 -7.03
N ARG A 107 5.86 -5.53 -6.62
CA ARG A 107 6.86 -6.60 -6.50
C ARG A 107 6.56 -7.59 -5.37
N SER A 108 6.01 -7.12 -4.24
CA SER A 108 5.68 -7.99 -3.10
C SER A 108 4.36 -8.74 -3.28
N SER A 109 3.45 -8.23 -4.11
CA SER A 109 2.20 -8.90 -4.44
C SER A 109 2.42 -10.10 -5.37
N SER A 110 1.79 -11.23 -5.06
CA SER A 110 1.77 -12.37 -5.99
C SER A 110 1.13 -11.97 -7.32
N PRO A 111 1.69 -12.35 -8.47
CA PRO A 111 1.11 -12.04 -9.77
C PRO A 111 -0.33 -12.54 -9.81
N ALA A 112 -1.25 -11.67 -10.29
CA ALA A 112 -2.66 -12.01 -10.40
C ALA A 112 -2.81 -13.32 -11.20
N THR A 113 -3.36 -14.34 -10.57
CA THR A 113 -3.64 -15.61 -11.24
C THR A 113 -4.47 -15.37 -12.52
N ARG A 114 -4.29 -16.21 -13.55
CA ARG A 114 -5.09 -16.10 -14.79
C ARG A 114 -6.59 -16.07 -14.50
N LYS A 115 -7.04 -16.79 -13.46
CA LYS A 115 -8.43 -16.80 -12.98
C LYS A 115 -8.86 -15.44 -12.42
N SER A 116 -8.09 -14.84 -11.51
CA SER A 116 -8.41 -13.51 -10.96
C SER A 116 -8.38 -12.42 -12.03
N GLY A 117 -7.42 -12.49 -12.97
CA GLY A 117 -7.37 -11.56 -14.11
C GLY A 117 -8.54 -11.69 -15.08
N MET A 118 -9.07 -12.90 -15.30
CA MET A 118 -10.32 -13.08 -16.06
C MET A 118 -11.54 -12.60 -15.30
N ALA A 119 -11.63 -12.90 -14.00
CA ALA A 119 -12.73 -12.44 -13.14
C ALA A 119 -12.81 -10.90 -13.11
N PHE A 120 -11.67 -10.22 -12.94
CA PHE A 120 -11.61 -8.76 -12.97
C PHE A 120 -11.99 -8.18 -14.33
N ARG A 121 -11.57 -8.82 -15.44
CA ARG A 121 -11.97 -8.40 -16.80
C ARG A 121 -13.47 -8.61 -17.07
N ALA A 122 -14.05 -9.69 -16.57
CA ALA A 122 -15.48 -9.93 -16.66
C ALA A 122 -16.26 -8.88 -15.85
N TRP A 123 -15.84 -8.65 -14.61
CA TRP A 123 -16.39 -7.62 -13.72
C TRP A 123 -16.30 -6.22 -14.33
N SER A 124 -15.14 -5.84 -14.90
CA SER A 124 -14.96 -4.51 -15.50
C SER A 124 -15.84 -4.33 -16.75
N ARG A 125 -15.97 -5.36 -17.60
CA ARG A 125 -16.92 -5.31 -18.73
C ARG A 125 -18.37 -5.18 -18.27
N LEU A 126 -18.73 -5.87 -17.19
CA LEU A 126 -20.08 -5.81 -16.62
C LEU A 126 -20.39 -4.42 -16.05
N TRP A 127 -19.45 -3.76 -15.37
CA TRP A 127 -19.64 -2.42 -14.78
C TRP A 127 -19.38 -1.23 -15.70
N ARG A 128 -18.81 -1.44 -16.90
CA ARG A 128 -18.70 -0.37 -17.91
C ARG A 128 -20.04 0.04 -18.53
N ARG A 129 -21.08 -0.81 -18.46
CA ARG A 129 -22.39 -0.53 -19.03
C ARG A 129 -23.34 0.03 -17.94
N PRO A 130 -23.93 1.23 -18.12
CA PRO A 130 -24.84 1.81 -17.11
C PRO A 130 -26.08 0.94 -16.82
N SER A 131 -26.61 0.25 -17.83
CA SER A 131 -27.82 -0.58 -17.68
C SER A 131 -27.59 -1.81 -16.81
N THR A 132 -26.49 -2.53 -17.00
CA THR A 132 -26.12 -3.70 -16.19
C THR A 132 -25.78 -3.31 -14.77
N TYR A 133 -25.06 -2.20 -14.56
CA TYR A 133 -24.81 -1.66 -13.23
C TYR A 133 -26.11 -1.32 -12.49
N ARG A 134 -27.06 -0.62 -13.15
CA ARG A 134 -28.36 -0.29 -12.57
C ARG A 134 -29.20 -1.53 -12.27
N ALA A 135 -29.25 -2.51 -13.17
CA ALA A 135 -29.97 -3.76 -12.96
C ALA A 135 -29.39 -4.54 -11.78
N TRP A 136 -28.07 -4.62 -11.68
CA TRP A 136 -27.41 -5.29 -10.56
C TRP A 136 -27.64 -4.57 -9.23
N MET A 137 -27.54 -3.24 -9.20
CA MET A 137 -27.86 -2.44 -8.02
C MET A 137 -29.33 -2.56 -7.60
N ALA A 138 -30.26 -2.67 -8.55
CA ALA A 138 -31.68 -2.91 -8.26
C ALA A 138 -31.89 -4.30 -7.63
N GLY A 139 -31.27 -5.34 -8.19
CA GLY A 139 -31.28 -6.69 -7.62
C GLY A 139 -30.65 -6.74 -6.23
N TRP A 140 -29.52 -6.07 -6.04
CA TRP A 140 -28.84 -5.96 -4.74
C TRP A 140 -29.73 -5.28 -3.69
N ARG A 141 -30.40 -4.17 -4.03
CA ARG A 141 -31.35 -3.49 -3.14
C ARG A 141 -32.54 -4.37 -2.78
N LEU A 142 -33.07 -5.13 -3.74
CA LEU A 142 -34.16 -6.07 -3.48
C LEU A 142 -33.72 -7.18 -2.53
N MET A 143 -32.53 -7.75 -2.76
CA MET A 143 -31.94 -8.78 -1.88
C MET A 143 -31.74 -8.25 -0.46
N LEU A 144 -31.16 -7.06 -0.30
CA LEU A 144 -30.97 -6.43 1.00
C LEU A 144 -32.30 -6.19 1.73
N ARG A 145 -33.33 -5.68 1.02
CA ARG A 145 -34.66 -5.49 1.61
C ARG A 145 -35.34 -6.79 2.00
N ALA A 146 -35.15 -7.85 1.23
CA ALA A 146 -35.71 -9.16 1.54
C ALA A 146 -35.02 -9.83 2.74
N ARG A 147 -33.72 -9.58 2.93
CA ARG A 147 -32.92 -10.19 4.01
C ARG A 147 -32.82 -9.37 5.28
N GLY A 148 -32.98 -8.05 5.22
CA GLY A 148 -32.86 -7.21 6.40
C GLY A 148 -34.17 -6.97 7.14
N LYS A 149 -34.08 -6.83 8.46
CA LYS A 149 -35.17 -6.47 9.38
C LYS A 149 -34.94 -5.06 9.90
N ASP A 150 -36.00 -4.29 10.09
CA ASP A 150 -35.94 -2.92 10.62
C ASP A 150 -34.96 -1.97 9.92
N GLY A 151 -34.73 -2.19 8.62
CA GLY A 151 -33.80 -1.36 7.85
C GLY A 151 -32.35 -1.84 7.85
N TRP A 152 -32.04 -2.97 8.49
CA TRP A 152 -30.68 -3.51 8.63
C TRP A 152 -30.59 -4.98 8.22
N ALA A 153 -29.59 -5.31 7.40
CA ALA A 153 -29.24 -6.68 7.06
C ALA A 153 -28.04 -7.11 7.92
N THR A 154 -28.28 -8.08 8.79
CA THR A 154 -27.32 -8.65 9.73
C THR A 154 -26.57 -9.86 9.17
N ASP A 155 -26.99 -10.37 8.01
CA ASP A 155 -26.32 -11.46 7.30
C ASP A 155 -26.30 -11.22 5.78
N LEU A 156 -25.10 -11.24 5.19
CA LEU A 156 -24.88 -11.08 3.76
C LEU A 156 -24.19 -12.31 3.17
N PRO A 157 -24.61 -12.76 1.97
CA PRO A 157 -23.99 -13.92 1.33
C PRO A 157 -22.63 -13.55 0.69
N GLY A 158 -21.77 -14.56 0.53
CA GLY A 158 -20.54 -14.46 -0.24
C GLY A 158 -19.52 -13.46 0.35
N PRO A 159 -18.85 -12.63 -0.46
CA PRO A 159 -17.85 -11.66 0.03
C PRO A 159 -18.40 -10.64 1.04
N GLY A 160 -19.71 -10.45 1.08
CA GLY A 160 -20.37 -9.57 2.05
C GLY A 160 -20.45 -10.15 3.46
N ALA A 161 -20.30 -11.47 3.64
CA ALA A 161 -20.43 -12.12 4.95
C ALA A 161 -19.41 -11.59 5.96
N GLY A 162 -18.18 -11.32 5.51
CA GLY A 162 -17.13 -10.74 6.37
C GLY A 162 -17.45 -9.31 6.83
N TRP A 163 -18.25 -8.55 6.08
CA TRP A 163 -18.71 -7.23 6.50
C TRP A 163 -19.70 -7.34 7.66
N THR A 164 -20.68 -8.23 7.55
CA THR A 164 -21.71 -8.47 8.58
C THR A 164 -21.19 -9.14 9.85
N GLN A 165 -19.95 -9.63 9.87
CA GLN A 165 -19.30 -10.06 11.11
C GLN A 165 -18.96 -8.90 12.05
N VAL A 166 -18.70 -7.71 11.50
CA VAL A 166 -18.25 -6.55 12.28
C VAL A 166 -19.22 -5.38 12.21
N ARG A 167 -20.13 -5.34 11.22
CA ARG A 167 -21.11 -4.26 11.09
C ARG A 167 -22.34 -4.65 10.25
N ASP A 168 -23.49 -4.13 10.64
CA ASP A 168 -24.73 -4.33 9.88
C ASP A 168 -24.77 -3.48 8.60
N MET A 169 -25.44 -4.00 7.57
CA MET A 169 -25.60 -3.30 6.30
C MET A 169 -26.98 -2.62 6.22
N PRO A 170 -27.08 -1.31 5.96
CA PRO A 170 -28.37 -0.66 5.79
C PRO A 170 -29.08 -1.16 4.52
N THR A 171 -30.34 -1.57 4.63
CA THR A 171 -31.14 -2.05 3.48
C THR A 171 -31.64 -0.92 2.58
N ARG A 172 -31.63 0.31 3.11
CA ARG A 172 -31.87 1.55 2.39
C ARG A 172 -31.12 2.68 3.11
N TRP A 173 -30.78 3.71 2.33
CA TRP A 173 -30.29 4.96 2.87
C TRP A 173 -31.36 6.05 2.72
N PRO A 174 -31.68 6.83 3.78
CA PRO A 174 -31.25 6.63 5.18
C PRO A 174 -31.91 5.39 5.81
N PRO A 175 -31.24 4.72 6.78
CA PRO A 175 -31.83 3.60 7.50
C PRO A 175 -33.03 4.08 8.32
N ARG A 176 -34.10 3.28 8.41
CA ARG A 176 -35.14 3.54 9.42
C ARG A 176 -34.57 3.10 10.77
N ARG A 177 -34.74 3.94 11.79
CA ARG A 177 -34.51 3.52 13.18
C ARG A 177 -35.65 2.62 13.62
#